data_AF-A0A3D0HQZ6-F1
#
_entry.id   AF-A0A3D0HQZ6-F1
#
_cell.length_a   1.000
_cell.length_b   1.000
_cell.length_c   1.000
_cell.angle_alpha   90.00
_cell.angle_beta   90.00
_cell.angle_gamma   90.00
#
_symmetry.space_group_name_H-M   'P 1'
#
loop_
_entity.id
_entity.type
_entity.pdbx_description
1 polymer ?
#
loop_
_entity_poly.entity_id
_entity_poly.type
_entity_poly.pdbx_seq_one_letter_code
_entity_poly.pdbx_strand_id
1 'polypeptide(L)'
;MEAYPEGVRHDAQLKHVVLPRQKWFGCACCPPNINRILNSVAQYAYSENEGTLFMHLYCGADIDTAFSGKKVKIRVTSAYPWEENVQIAFEMKEAVSFTYAIRLPGWCPEAKVLVNGGEACGEEKDGYLYISGNWENGDRIDCTFPMKALYYQADTRVRDDIGKAALMRGPIVYCVEEADNGKELSLLQADTSFEPQIIEEKWDLAGAEDVVRLRGRGRRIVPQEGKLYQPFCGYQYEKTEITFIPYYTWCNRGVGEMKVFLPIAGV
;
A
#
# COMPACT_ATOMS: atom_id res chain seq x y z
N MET A 1 6.38 9.82 10.62
CA MET A 1 4.99 9.60 11.05
C MET A 1 4.96 8.60 12.20
N GLU A 2 4.51 9.05 13.38
CA GLU A 2 4.58 8.31 14.65
C GLU A 2 3.45 8.76 15.58
N ALA A 3 2.99 7.86 16.45
CA ALA A 3 2.10 8.16 17.56
C ALA A 3 2.66 7.59 18.86
N TYR A 4 2.86 8.43 19.86
CA TYR A 4 3.21 8.06 21.23
C TYR A 4 2.15 8.64 22.18
N PRO A 5 1.11 7.86 22.55
CA PRO A 5 -0.07 8.40 23.23
C PRO A 5 0.23 9.13 24.56
N GLU A 6 1.22 8.66 25.33
CA GLU A 6 1.62 9.31 26.57
C GLU A 6 2.29 10.66 26.30
N GLY A 7 3.26 10.72 25.37
CA GLY A 7 3.91 11.98 24.99
C GLY A 7 2.91 13.01 24.44
N VAL A 8 1.94 12.58 23.62
CA VAL A 8 0.89 13.46 23.10
C VAL A 8 0.07 14.12 24.21
N ARG A 9 -0.19 13.42 25.33
CA ARG A 9 -0.95 13.99 26.46
C ARG A 9 -0.18 15.08 27.21
N HIS A 10 1.14 15.00 27.20
CA HIS A 10 2.01 15.88 27.97
C HIS A 10 2.70 16.96 27.13
N ASP A 11 2.62 16.88 25.80
CA ASP A 11 3.18 17.86 24.89
C ASP A 11 2.10 18.82 24.34
N ALA A 12 2.22 20.10 24.70
CA ALA A 12 1.30 21.14 24.26
C ALA A 12 1.31 21.35 22.73
N GLN A 13 2.39 20.99 22.04
CA GLN A 13 2.52 21.10 20.58
C GLN A 13 1.74 19.99 19.87
N LEU A 14 1.52 18.85 20.53
CA LEU A 14 0.85 17.67 19.97
C LEU A 14 -0.65 17.60 20.27
N LYS A 15 -1.25 18.66 20.84
CA LYS A 15 -2.71 18.71 21.13
C LYS A 15 -3.60 18.46 19.91
N HIS A 16 -3.09 18.65 18.70
CA HIS A 16 -3.78 18.40 17.45
C HIS A 16 -3.87 16.90 17.11
N VAL A 17 -3.04 16.05 17.73
CA VAL A 17 -3.07 14.60 17.57
C VAL A 17 -4.11 14.01 18.52
N VAL A 18 -5.27 13.65 17.96
CA VAL A 18 -6.40 13.09 18.74
C VAL A 18 -6.45 11.58 18.55
N LEU A 19 -6.43 10.83 19.66
CA LEU A 19 -6.54 9.36 19.70
C LEU A 19 -7.61 8.93 20.72
N PRO A 20 -8.42 7.89 20.44
CA PRO A 20 -8.52 7.15 19.17
C PRO A 20 -9.28 7.96 18.10
N ARG A 21 -9.53 7.36 16.92
CA ARG A 21 -10.48 7.91 15.94
C ARG A 21 -11.79 8.29 16.63
N GLN A 22 -12.31 9.47 16.31
CA GLN A 22 -13.55 9.99 16.87
C GLN A 22 -14.68 9.83 15.85
N LYS A 23 -15.91 9.65 16.34
CA LYS A 23 -17.10 9.60 15.46
C LYS A 23 -17.36 10.93 14.77
N TRP A 24 -17.11 12.05 15.46
CA TRP A 24 -17.39 13.39 14.97
C TRP A 24 -16.46 14.41 15.63
N PHE A 25 -16.33 15.58 15.00
CA PHE A 25 -15.51 16.70 15.46
C PHE A 25 -16.32 17.99 15.40
N GLY A 26 -15.92 19.03 16.16
CA GLY A 26 -16.54 20.36 16.04
C GLY A 26 -16.46 20.92 14.62
N CYS A 27 -15.34 20.65 13.93
CA CYS A 27 -15.21 20.84 12.47
C CYS A 27 -15.17 19.47 11.79
N ALA A 28 -16.32 18.98 11.33
CA ALA A 28 -16.46 17.64 10.74
C ALA A 28 -16.30 17.66 9.22
N CYS A 29 -15.20 18.20 8.70
CA CYS A 29 -14.91 18.14 7.27
C CYS A 29 -14.51 16.73 6.80
N CYS A 30 -13.84 15.93 7.65
CA CYS A 30 -13.34 14.61 7.29
C CYS A 30 -14.46 13.58 7.01
N PRO A 31 -15.46 13.36 7.89
CA PRO A 31 -16.45 12.31 7.66
C PRO A 31 -17.22 12.43 6.32
N PRO A 32 -17.80 13.60 5.94
CA PRO A 32 -18.48 13.72 4.66
C PRO A 32 -17.52 13.66 3.47
N ASN A 33 -16.27 14.15 3.60
CA ASN A 33 -15.28 14.07 2.52
C ASN A 33 -14.85 12.65 2.23
N ILE A 34 -14.57 11.84 3.25
CA ILE A 34 -14.27 10.42 3.09
C ILE A 34 -15.45 9.71 2.42
N ASN A 35 -16.68 9.98 2.89
CA ASN A 35 -17.87 9.37 2.31
C ASN A 35 -18.02 9.69 0.81
N ARG A 36 -17.82 10.95 0.40
CA ARG A 36 -17.89 11.34 -1.02
C ARG A 36 -16.84 10.62 -1.87
N ILE A 37 -15.60 10.50 -1.38
CA ILE A 37 -14.52 9.82 -2.12
C ILE A 37 -14.82 8.33 -2.27
N LEU A 38 -15.20 7.65 -1.19
CA LEU A 38 -15.51 6.22 -1.23
C LEU A 38 -16.65 5.91 -2.22
N ASN A 39 -17.70 6.73 -2.24
CA ASN A 39 -18.81 6.56 -3.19
C ASN A 39 -18.47 6.94 -4.64
N SER A 40 -17.32 7.57 -4.89
CA SER A 40 -16.89 7.98 -6.23
C SER A 40 -15.64 7.24 -6.71
N VAL A 41 -15.12 6.27 -5.95
CA VAL A 41 -13.84 5.60 -6.23
C VAL A 41 -13.78 5.00 -7.65
N ALA A 42 -14.90 4.44 -8.14
CA ALA A 42 -14.99 3.86 -9.47
C ALA A 42 -14.69 4.88 -10.59
N GLN A 43 -15.02 6.17 -10.38
CA GLN A 43 -14.76 7.24 -11.35
C GLN A 43 -13.26 7.57 -11.50
N TYR A 44 -12.43 7.14 -10.56
CA TYR A 44 -10.97 7.31 -10.61
C TYR A 44 -10.28 6.07 -11.18
N ALA A 45 -10.98 4.95 -11.33
CA ALA A 45 -10.38 3.70 -11.76
C ALA A 45 -10.09 3.69 -13.26
N TYR A 46 -10.89 4.40 -14.07
CA TYR A 46 -10.77 4.43 -15.52
C TYR A 46 -10.99 5.83 -16.09
N SER A 47 -10.36 6.12 -17.22
CA SER A 47 -10.71 7.24 -18.10
C SER A 47 -10.70 6.78 -19.55
N GLU A 48 -11.37 7.50 -20.43
CA GLU A 48 -11.44 7.16 -21.86
C GLU A 48 -11.31 8.39 -22.75
N ASN A 49 -10.83 8.16 -23.97
CA ASN A 49 -10.90 9.09 -25.09
C ASN A 49 -11.36 8.33 -26.35
N GLU A 50 -11.39 8.98 -27.52
CA GLU A 50 -11.97 8.41 -28.76
C GLU A 50 -11.45 7.02 -29.16
N GLY A 51 -10.22 6.65 -28.77
CA GLY A 51 -9.60 5.37 -29.17
C GLY A 51 -8.91 4.60 -28.05
N THR A 52 -8.93 5.10 -26.82
CA THR A 52 -8.17 4.52 -25.71
C THR A 52 -8.99 4.45 -24.43
N LEU A 53 -8.98 3.28 -23.80
CA LEU A 53 -9.39 3.10 -22.41
C LEU A 53 -8.15 3.05 -21.52
N PHE A 54 -8.10 3.88 -20.49
CA PHE A 54 -7.04 3.90 -19.50
C PHE A 54 -7.52 3.23 -18.22
N MET A 55 -6.71 2.31 -17.69
CA MET A 55 -6.92 1.72 -16.37
C MET A 55 -5.91 2.31 -15.38
N HIS A 56 -6.42 2.99 -14.36
CA HIS A 56 -5.63 3.67 -13.33
C HIS A 56 -5.61 2.89 -12.02
N LEU A 57 -6.72 2.28 -11.62
CA LEU A 57 -6.82 1.52 -10.37
C LEU A 57 -7.17 0.07 -10.68
N TYR A 58 -6.45 -0.84 -10.02
CA TYR A 58 -6.67 -2.27 -10.14
C TYR A 58 -7.74 -2.67 -9.12
N CYS A 59 -8.99 -2.66 -9.57
CA CYS A 59 -10.15 -3.11 -8.79
C CYS A 59 -11.02 -4.00 -9.66
N GLY A 60 -11.66 -5.00 -9.05
CA GLY A 60 -12.68 -5.79 -9.73
C GLY A 60 -13.78 -4.90 -10.29
N ALA A 61 -14.13 -5.07 -11.56
CA ALA A 61 -15.07 -4.19 -12.26
C ALA A 61 -15.75 -4.89 -13.44
N ASP A 62 -17.00 -4.52 -13.71
CA ASP A 62 -17.64 -4.72 -15.01
C ASP A 62 -17.83 -3.33 -15.65
N ILE A 63 -17.33 -3.17 -16.87
CA ILE A 63 -17.29 -1.89 -17.59
C ILE A 63 -18.03 -2.06 -18.91
N ASP A 64 -19.01 -1.20 -19.17
CA ASP A 64 -19.70 -1.10 -20.45
C ASP A 64 -19.24 0.18 -21.16
N THR A 65 -18.53 0.04 -22.28
CA THR A 65 -18.06 1.17 -23.11
C THR A 65 -18.31 0.88 -24.60
N ALA A 66 -17.97 1.83 -25.48
CA ALA A 66 -18.06 1.65 -26.91
C ALA A 66 -16.96 2.40 -27.66
N PHE A 67 -16.36 1.74 -28.64
CA PHE A 67 -15.38 2.34 -29.54
C PHE A 67 -15.91 2.30 -30.97
N SER A 68 -15.82 3.42 -31.69
CA SER A 68 -16.38 3.55 -33.05
C SER A 68 -17.84 3.08 -33.19
N GLY A 69 -18.66 3.32 -32.15
CA GLY A 69 -20.07 2.92 -32.10
C GLY A 69 -20.33 1.43 -31.82
N LYS A 70 -19.28 0.61 -31.65
CA LYS A 70 -19.37 -0.81 -31.30
C LYS A 70 -19.23 -0.99 -29.79
N LYS A 71 -20.19 -1.70 -29.19
CA LYS A 71 -20.20 -1.96 -27.74
C LYS A 71 -19.12 -2.98 -27.36
N VAL A 72 -18.42 -2.70 -26.27
CA VAL A 72 -17.43 -3.57 -25.64
C VAL A 72 -17.76 -3.64 -24.16
N LYS A 73 -17.92 -4.86 -23.64
CA LYS A 73 -17.99 -5.11 -22.20
C LYS A 73 -16.66 -5.66 -21.74
N ILE A 74 -16.17 -5.15 -20.62
CA ILE A 74 -14.86 -5.52 -20.06
C ILE A 74 -15.08 -5.98 -18.63
N ARG A 75 -14.62 -7.18 -18.32
CA ARG A 75 -14.61 -7.70 -16.95
C ARG A 75 -13.19 -7.71 -16.42
N VAL A 76 -13.00 -7.08 -15.27
CA VAL A 76 -11.75 -7.08 -14.52
C VAL A 76 -11.93 -7.92 -13.26
N THR A 77 -11.10 -8.95 -13.10
CA THR A 77 -11.07 -9.83 -11.93
C THR A 77 -9.73 -9.67 -11.23
N SER A 78 -9.74 -9.28 -9.95
CA SER A 78 -8.53 -9.14 -9.15
C SER A 78 -8.84 -9.10 -7.65
N ALA A 79 -7.95 -9.66 -6.84
CA ALA A 79 -7.91 -9.50 -5.38
C ALA A 79 -6.84 -8.47 -4.94
N TYR A 80 -6.46 -7.55 -5.84
CA TYR A 80 -5.65 -6.39 -5.50
C TYR A 80 -6.30 -5.60 -4.35
N PRO A 81 -5.54 -5.12 -3.34
CA PRO A 81 -4.08 -4.97 -3.29
C PRO A 81 -3.33 -6.13 -2.63
N TRP A 82 -3.95 -7.29 -2.44
CA TRP A 82 -3.32 -8.42 -1.74
C TRP A 82 -2.66 -9.42 -2.69
N GLU A 83 -3.27 -9.62 -3.86
CA GLU A 83 -2.74 -10.48 -4.92
C GLU A 83 -2.11 -9.69 -6.06
N GLU A 84 -1.17 -10.34 -6.74
CA GLU A 84 -0.36 -9.77 -7.82
C GLU A 84 -1.08 -9.77 -9.17
N ASN A 85 -2.13 -10.58 -9.32
CA ASN A 85 -2.75 -10.86 -10.61
C ASN A 85 -3.99 -9.99 -10.87
N VAL A 86 -4.09 -9.51 -12.11
CA VAL A 86 -5.25 -8.79 -12.63
C VAL A 86 -5.59 -9.39 -13.98
N GLN A 87 -6.80 -9.94 -14.10
CA GLN A 87 -7.31 -10.48 -15.36
C GLN A 87 -8.34 -9.52 -15.96
N ILE A 88 -8.20 -9.23 -17.25
CA ILE A 88 -9.08 -8.33 -18.01
C ILE A 88 -9.60 -9.13 -19.19
N ALA A 89 -10.92 -9.33 -19.27
CA ALA A 89 -11.56 -10.10 -20.33
C ALA A 89 -12.51 -9.21 -21.15
N PHE A 90 -12.51 -9.40 -22.47
CA PHE A 90 -13.33 -8.64 -23.39
C PHE A 90 -14.51 -9.47 -23.93
N GLU A 91 -15.70 -8.90 -23.85
CA GLU A 91 -16.95 -9.44 -24.38
C GLU A 91 -17.51 -8.47 -25.43
N MET A 92 -17.68 -8.93 -26.68
CA MET A 92 -18.16 -8.10 -27.79
C MET A 92 -18.84 -8.95 -28.88
N LYS A 93 -19.63 -8.33 -29.76
CA LYS A 93 -20.32 -9.05 -30.85
C LYS A 93 -19.51 -9.12 -32.14
N GLU A 94 -18.72 -8.10 -32.39
CA GLU A 94 -17.89 -7.94 -33.58
C GLU A 94 -16.51 -7.46 -33.12
N ALA A 95 -15.47 -7.72 -33.91
CA ALA A 95 -14.15 -7.21 -33.61
C ALA A 95 -14.14 -5.67 -33.54
N VAL A 96 -13.44 -5.13 -32.54
CA VAL A 96 -13.35 -3.70 -32.27
C VAL A 96 -11.90 -3.28 -32.12
N SER A 97 -11.48 -2.29 -32.90
CA SER A 97 -10.15 -1.71 -32.79
C SER A 97 -10.14 -0.59 -31.75
N PHE A 98 -9.32 -0.74 -30.71
CA PHE A 98 -9.07 0.29 -29.70
C PHE A 98 -7.77 -0.01 -28.94
N THR A 99 -7.31 0.95 -28.15
CA THR A 99 -6.13 0.83 -27.30
C THR A 99 -6.54 0.61 -25.86
N TYR A 100 -5.97 -0.39 -25.19
CA TYR A 100 -6.11 -0.57 -23.75
C TYR A 100 -4.79 -0.14 -23.08
N ALA A 101 -4.82 0.93 -22.29
CA ALA A 101 -3.65 1.49 -21.61
C ALA A 101 -3.62 1.09 -20.13
N ILE A 102 -2.57 0.36 -19.74
CA ILE A 102 -2.42 -0.22 -18.40
C ILE A 102 -1.38 0.54 -17.61
N ARG A 103 -1.75 1.11 -16.46
CA ARG A 103 -0.79 1.84 -15.60
C ARG A 103 0.25 0.90 -14.98
N LEU A 104 1.49 0.94 -15.43
CA LEU A 104 2.58 0.21 -14.77
C LEU A 104 2.84 0.84 -13.38
N PRO A 105 2.63 0.12 -12.27
CA PRO A 105 2.83 0.70 -10.95
C PRO A 105 4.30 1.03 -10.71
N GLY A 106 4.62 2.27 -10.32
CA GLY A 106 6.01 2.68 -10.09
C GLY A 106 6.76 1.92 -8.99
N TRP A 107 6.04 1.21 -8.11
CA TRP A 107 6.62 0.31 -7.11
C TRP A 107 6.98 -1.08 -7.69
N CYS A 108 6.59 -1.39 -8.92
CA CYS A 108 6.72 -2.71 -9.56
C CYS A 108 7.56 -2.64 -10.85
N PRO A 109 8.90 -2.78 -10.76
CA PRO A 109 9.76 -2.78 -11.95
C PRO A 109 9.66 -4.07 -12.77
N GLU A 110 9.15 -5.16 -12.19
CA GLU A 110 9.06 -6.50 -12.80
C GLU A 110 7.63 -6.81 -13.28
N ALA A 111 6.86 -5.79 -13.65
CA ALA A 111 5.50 -5.96 -14.16
C ALA A 111 5.50 -6.83 -15.43
N LYS A 112 4.58 -7.79 -15.49
CA LYS A 112 4.37 -8.66 -16.65
C LYS A 112 2.97 -8.51 -17.17
N VAL A 113 2.83 -8.37 -18.49
CA VAL A 113 1.54 -8.25 -19.16
C VAL A 113 1.51 -9.20 -20.35
N LEU A 114 0.48 -10.04 -20.39
CA LEU A 114 0.26 -11.01 -21.45
C LEU A 114 -1.06 -10.70 -22.17
N VAL A 115 -1.07 -10.83 -23.48
CA VAL A 115 -2.28 -10.79 -24.31
C VAL A 115 -2.50 -12.19 -24.88
N ASN A 116 -3.64 -12.81 -24.55
CA ASN A 116 -3.96 -14.18 -24.98
C ASN A 116 -2.85 -15.21 -24.69
N GLY A 117 -2.11 -15.02 -23.60
CA GLY A 117 -1.00 -15.89 -23.16
C GLY A 117 0.36 -15.60 -23.79
N GLY A 118 0.45 -14.71 -24.79
CA GLY A 118 1.71 -14.20 -25.32
C GLY A 118 2.13 -12.89 -24.65
N GLU A 119 3.42 -12.56 -24.67
CA GLU A 119 3.90 -11.28 -24.15
C GLU A 119 3.24 -10.11 -24.90
N ALA A 120 2.73 -9.12 -24.15
CA ALA A 120 2.05 -7.98 -24.73
C ALA A 120 3.01 -7.17 -25.59
N CYS A 121 2.62 -6.89 -26.84
CA CYS A 121 3.30 -5.93 -27.70
C CYS A 121 2.62 -4.57 -27.51
N GLY A 122 3.35 -3.59 -27.01
CA GLY A 122 2.82 -2.25 -26.74
C GLY A 122 3.92 -1.21 -26.54
N GLU A 123 3.53 0.06 -26.54
CA GLU A 123 4.43 1.19 -26.25
C GLU A 123 4.36 1.50 -24.76
N GLU A 124 5.49 1.49 -24.05
CA GLU A 124 5.57 2.03 -22.70
C GLU A 124 5.82 3.55 -22.75
N LYS A 125 4.87 4.32 -22.21
CA LYS A 125 4.94 5.78 -22.19
C LYS A 125 4.24 6.35 -20.95
N ASP A 126 4.89 7.31 -20.30
CA ASP A 126 4.33 8.05 -19.14
C ASP A 126 3.79 7.14 -18.01
N GLY A 127 4.43 5.97 -17.80
CA GLY A 127 4.02 4.99 -16.79
C GLY A 127 2.83 4.10 -17.19
N TYR A 128 2.49 4.04 -18.48
CA TYR A 128 1.47 3.16 -19.04
C TYR A 128 2.03 2.29 -20.14
N LEU A 129 1.56 1.05 -20.24
CA LEU A 129 1.72 0.20 -21.41
C LEU A 129 0.49 0.34 -22.30
N TYR A 130 0.67 0.89 -23.50
CA TYR A 130 -0.39 1.08 -24.50
C TYR A 130 -0.45 -0.13 -25.42
N ILE A 131 -1.54 -0.88 -25.33
CA ILE A 131 -1.76 -2.10 -26.13
C ILE A 131 -2.85 -1.81 -27.17
N SER A 132 -2.42 -1.52 -28.39
CA SER A 132 -3.31 -1.29 -29.53
C SER A 132 -3.62 -2.61 -30.22
N GLY A 133 -4.90 -2.95 -30.33
CA GLY A 133 -5.34 -4.21 -30.90
C GLY A 133 -6.65 -4.09 -31.68
N ASN A 134 -6.88 -5.07 -32.56
CA ASN A 134 -8.21 -5.38 -33.05
C ASN A 134 -8.74 -6.54 -32.21
N TRP A 135 -9.48 -6.19 -31.17
CA TRP A 135 -9.92 -7.13 -30.14
C TRP A 135 -11.13 -7.92 -30.62
N GLU A 136 -11.17 -9.19 -30.25
CA GLU A 136 -12.26 -10.12 -30.51
C GLU A 136 -12.92 -10.60 -29.21
N ASN A 137 -14.08 -11.24 -29.34
CA ASN A 137 -14.78 -11.78 -28.19
C ASN A 137 -13.99 -12.91 -27.53
N GLY A 138 -13.74 -12.79 -26.22
CA GLY A 138 -12.97 -13.77 -25.45
C GLY A 138 -11.47 -13.47 -25.38
N ASP A 139 -11.00 -12.42 -26.06
CA ASP A 139 -9.65 -11.90 -25.84
C ASP A 139 -9.47 -11.48 -24.38
N ARG A 140 -8.24 -11.65 -23.89
CA ARG A 140 -7.88 -11.29 -22.52
C ARG A 140 -6.50 -10.69 -22.41
N ILE A 141 -6.35 -9.85 -21.38
CA ILE A 141 -5.09 -9.35 -20.89
C ILE A 141 -4.89 -9.86 -19.46
N ASP A 142 -3.78 -10.54 -19.24
CA ASP A 142 -3.38 -11.04 -17.92
C ASP A 142 -2.17 -10.22 -17.44
N CYS A 143 -2.33 -9.53 -16.32
CA CYS A 143 -1.25 -8.76 -15.69
C CYS A 143 -0.79 -9.43 -14.40
N THR A 144 0.51 -9.46 -14.18
CA THR A 144 1.12 -9.84 -12.90
C THR A 144 2.03 -8.72 -12.43
N PHE A 145 1.78 -8.22 -11.23
CA PHE A 145 2.59 -7.19 -10.56
C PHE A 145 3.21 -7.76 -9.28
N PRO A 146 4.43 -8.33 -9.35
CA PRO A 146 5.08 -8.94 -8.19
C PRO A 146 5.13 -8.01 -6.96
N MET A 147 4.52 -8.44 -5.85
CA MET A 147 4.35 -7.67 -4.61
C MET A 147 5.37 -8.10 -3.55
N LYS A 148 6.64 -7.82 -3.82
CA LYS A 148 7.73 -7.99 -2.83
C LYS A 148 7.56 -7.00 -1.68
N ALA A 149 7.83 -7.46 -0.45
CA ALA A 149 7.84 -6.59 0.73
C ALA A 149 9.20 -5.89 0.83
N LEU A 150 9.23 -4.57 0.60
CA LEU A 150 10.46 -3.80 0.46
C LEU A 150 10.52 -2.65 1.47
N TYR A 151 11.71 -2.41 1.99
CA TYR A 151 12.01 -1.24 2.81
C TYR A 151 12.38 -0.05 1.91
N TYR A 152 11.67 1.05 2.08
CA TYR A 152 11.90 2.30 1.38
C TYR A 152 12.61 3.29 2.31
N GLN A 153 13.66 3.92 1.79
CA GLN A 153 14.32 5.06 2.43
C GLN A 153 13.78 6.38 1.87
N ALA A 154 13.75 7.41 2.72
CA ALA A 154 13.46 8.77 2.27
C ALA A 154 14.68 9.41 1.60
N ASP A 155 14.44 10.45 0.81
CA ASP A 155 15.50 11.33 0.32
C ASP A 155 16.22 12.02 1.49
N THR A 156 17.54 12.24 1.36
CA THR A 156 18.38 12.84 2.41
C THR A 156 17.97 14.24 2.88
N ARG A 157 17.11 14.94 2.12
CA ARG A 157 16.53 16.22 2.52
C ARG A 157 15.41 16.07 3.54
N VAL A 158 14.82 14.89 3.68
CA VAL A 158 13.80 14.56 4.69
C VAL A 158 14.48 14.23 6.01
N ARG A 159 14.80 15.28 6.77
CA ARG A 159 15.62 15.22 8.00
C ARG A 159 15.08 14.23 9.03
N ASP A 160 13.76 14.15 9.18
CA ASP A 160 13.11 13.34 10.21
C ASP A 160 13.20 11.83 9.96
N ASP A 161 13.47 11.43 8.71
CA ASP A 161 13.49 10.03 8.27
C ASP A 161 14.91 9.52 7.97
N ILE A 162 15.95 10.32 8.26
CA ILE A 162 17.35 9.89 8.14
C ILE A 162 17.64 8.72 9.07
N GLY A 163 18.26 7.67 8.50
CA GLY A 163 18.58 6.45 9.22
C GLY A 163 17.35 5.58 9.54
N LYS A 164 16.22 5.85 8.89
CA LYS A 164 14.98 5.08 9.03
C LYS A 164 14.52 4.51 7.68
N ALA A 165 13.68 3.49 7.76
CA ALA A 165 13.00 2.93 6.60
C ALA A 165 11.52 2.66 6.90
N ALA A 166 10.70 2.73 5.86
CA ALA A 166 9.29 2.33 5.89
C ALA A 166 9.09 1.05 5.08
N LEU A 167 8.27 0.13 5.58
CA LEU A 167 7.97 -1.11 4.86
C LEU A 167 6.76 -0.89 3.94
N MET A 168 6.86 -1.36 2.70
CA MET A 168 5.75 -1.38 1.74
C MET A 168 5.65 -2.75 1.06
N ARG A 169 4.43 -3.16 0.73
CA ARG A 169 4.14 -4.30 -0.15
C ARG A 169 3.07 -3.89 -1.14
N GLY A 170 3.40 -3.96 -2.43
CA GLY A 170 2.53 -3.41 -3.47
C GLY A 170 2.22 -1.92 -3.23
N PRO A 171 0.95 -1.49 -3.31
CA PRO A 171 0.57 -0.11 -3.04
C PRO A 171 0.42 0.22 -1.53
N ILE A 172 0.62 -0.75 -0.64
CA ILE A 172 0.29 -0.61 0.79
C ILE A 172 1.54 -0.28 1.60
N VAL A 173 1.47 0.84 2.32
CA VAL A 173 2.44 1.20 3.37
C VAL A 173 2.07 0.47 4.66
N TYR A 174 3.06 -0.10 5.33
CA TYR A 174 2.91 -0.79 6.60
C TYR A 174 3.37 0.06 7.78
N CYS A 175 2.92 -0.31 8.97
CA CYS A 175 3.33 0.28 10.25
C CYS A 175 3.46 -0.82 11.32
N VAL A 176 4.08 -0.46 12.45
CA VAL A 176 4.11 -1.28 13.66
C VAL A 176 3.19 -0.70 14.72
N GLU A 177 2.48 -1.55 15.47
CA GLU A 177 1.68 -1.16 16.63
C GLU A 177 2.22 -1.76 17.92
N GLU A 178 2.01 -1.05 19.03
CA GLU A 178 2.24 -1.55 20.40
C GLU A 178 1.57 -2.91 20.64
N ALA A 179 0.35 -3.10 20.09
CA ALA A 179 -0.43 -4.31 20.26
C ALA A 179 0.31 -5.59 19.78
N ASP A 180 1.18 -5.47 18.78
CA ASP A 180 1.94 -6.61 18.25
C ASP A 180 3.43 -6.60 18.64
N ASN A 181 3.98 -5.44 19.02
CA ASN A 181 5.43 -5.23 19.18
C ASN A 181 5.84 -4.76 20.59
N GLY A 182 4.88 -4.61 21.50
CA GLY A 182 5.07 -4.07 22.84
C GLY A 182 5.30 -2.56 22.88
N LYS A 183 5.38 -2.01 24.10
CA LYS A 183 5.64 -0.59 24.38
C LYS A 183 7.04 -0.15 23.97
N GLU A 184 7.26 1.16 23.90
CA GLU A 184 8.55 1.75 23.57
C GLU A 184 9.02 1.32 22.17
N LEU A 185 8.18 1.57 21.16
CA LEU A 185 8.53 1.35 19.76
C LEU A 185 9.73 2.20 19.33
N SER A 186 10.09 3.22 20.11
CA SER A 186 11.30 4.03 19.98
C SER A 186 12.59 3.19 20.06
N LEU A 187 12.55 2.07 20.78
CA LEU A 187 13.69 1.16 20.99
C LEU A 187 13.84 0.14 19.87
N LEU A 188 12.88 0.05 18.95
CA LEU A 188 12.84 -0.95 17.89
C LEU A 188 13.65 -0.49 16.68
N GLN A 189 14.46 -1.39 16.13
CA GLN A 189 15.21 -1.16 14.90
C GLN A 189 14.97 -2.29 13.91
N ALA A 190 14.65 -1.97 12.66
CA ALA A 190 14.40 -2.95 11.60
C ALA A 190 15.71 -3.41 10.96
N ASP A 191 15.86 -4.73 10.75
CA ASP A 191 16.93 -5.29 9.92
C ASP A 191 16.45 -5.34 8.46
N THR A 192 16.94 -4.40 7.65
CA THR A 192 16.52 -4.25 6.26
C THR A 192 17.18 -5.25 5.31
N SER A 193 18.14 -6.05 5.79
CA SER A 193 18.76 -7.12 5.00
C SER A 193 17.88 -8.35 4.86
N PHE A 194 16.81 -8.45 5.67
CA PHE A 194 15.86 -9.55 5.65
C PHE A 194 14.54 -9.15 5.00
N GLU A 195 14.12 -9.88 3.97
CA GLU A 195 12.82 -9.70 3.33
C GLU A 195 11.70 -10.12 4.30
N PRO A 196 10.75 -9.22 4.65
CA PRO A 196 9.65 -9.57 5.53
C PRO A 196 8.76 -10.66 4.94
N GLN A 197 8.37 -11.61 5.79
CA GLN A 197 7.56 -12.77 5.40
C GLN A 197 6.09 -12.52 5.69
N ILE A 198 5.21 -13.05 4.85
CA ILE A 198 3.77 -13.08 5.13
C ILE A 198 3.53 -14.04 6.30
N ILE A 199 2.80 -13.58 7.32
CA ILE A 199 2.43 -14.42 8.48
C ILE A 199 0.93 -14.68 8.56
N GLU A 200 0.11 -13.87 7.87
CA GLU A 200 -1.33 -13.99 7.85
C GLU A 200 -1.85 -13.29 6.59
N GLU A 201 -2.66 -13.98 5.79
CA GLU A 201 -3.25 -13.45 4.54
C GLU A 201 -4.73 -13.12 4.67
N LYS A 202 -5.38 -13.59 5.76
CA LYS A 202 -6.82 -13.48 5.98
C LYS A 202 -7.13 -12.92 7.35
N TRP A 203 -6.60 -11.73 7.60
CA TRP A 203 -6.83 -11.03 8.84
C TRP A 203 -7.92 -9.98 8.66
N ASP A 204 -9.06 -10.19 9.31
CA ASP A 204 -10.17 -9.24 9.23
C ASP A 204 -10.13 -8.25 10.40
N LEU A 205 -10.08 -6.96 10.08
CA LEU A 205 -10.07 -5.91 11.10
C LEU A 205 -10.83 -4.66 10.63
N ALA A 206 -11.79 -4.23 11.45
CA ALA A 206 -12.54 -2.99 11.25
C ALA A 206 -13.18 -2.85 9.86
N GLY A 207 -13.70 -3.97 9.33
CA GLY A 207 -14.34 -4.03 8.01
C GLY A 207 -13.36 -4.08 6.84
N ALA A 208 -12.05 -4.11 7.09
CA ALA A 208 -11.07 -4.53 6.10
C ALA A 208 -10.94 -6.05 6.15
N GLU A 209 -11.14 -6.69 5.01
CA GLU A 209 -11.08 -8.14 4.84
C GLU A 209 -9.76 -8.54 4.14
N ASP A 210 -9.35 -9.79 4.37
CA ASP A 210 -8.19 -10.41 3.73
C ASP A 210 -6.89 -9.59 3.88
N VAL A 211 -6.72 -8.93 5.03
CA VAL A 211 -5.56 -8.05 5.25
C VAL A 211 -4.29 -8.90 5.43
N VAL A 212 -3.27 -8.60 4.63
CA VAL A 212 -1.97 -9.28 4.72
C VAL A 212 -1.11 -8.65 5.80
N ARG A 213 -0.69 -9.44 6.79
CA ARG A 213 0.29 -9.04 7.83
C ARG A 213 1.66 -9.61 7.53
N LEU A 214 2.69 -8.82 7.85
CA LEU A 214 4.07 -9.16 7.55
C LEU A 214 4.89 -9.28 8.84
N ARG A 215 5.93 -10.11 8.79
CA ARG A 215 6.92 -10.25 9.85
C ARG A 215 8.32 -10.02 9.32
N GLY A 216 8.95 -8.98 9.84
CA GLY A 216 10.37 -8.71 9.62
C GLY A 216 11.21 -9.14 10.82
N ARG A 217 12.52 -8.95 10.69
CA ARG A 217 13.49 -9.11 11.77
C ARG A 217 14.02 -7.76 12.19
N GLY A 218 14.55 -7.71 13.40
CA GLY A 218 15.18 -6.51 13.92
C GLY A 218 15.88 -6.76 15.23
N ARG A 219 16.15 -5.66 15.90
CA ARG A 219 16.69 -5.65 17.25
C ARG A 219 16.00 -4.59 18.09
N ARG A 220 15.94 -4.83 19.40
CA ARG A 220 15.44 -3.87 20.38
C ARG A 220 16.59 -3.41 21.25
N ILE A 221 16.68 -2.11 21.53
CA ILE A 221 17.58 -1.57 22.55
C ILE A 221 17.09 -2.06 23.92
N VAL A 222 17.97 -2.67 24.69
CA VAL A 222 17.66 -3.09 26.07
C VAL A 222 17.66 -1.84 26.96
N PRO A 223 16.55 -1.55 27.68
CA PRO A 223 16.49 -0.43 28.61
C PRO A 223 17.61 -0.55 29.67
N GLN A 224 18.35 0.52 29.88
CA GLN A 224 19.39 0.60 30.91
C GLN A 224 18.88 1.40 32.10
N GLU A 225 19.02 0.87 33.31
CA GLU A 225 18.81 1.65 34.52
C GLU A 225 19.97 2.64 34.69
N GLY A 226 19.67 3.92 34.97
CA GLY A 226 20.72 4.92 35.08
C GLY A 226 20.21 6.36 35.12
N LYS A 227 21.15 7.29 34.91
CA LYS A 227 20.86 8.73 34.81
C LYS A 227 20.20 9.04 33.46
N LEU A 228 19.36 10.08 33.44
CA LEU A 228 18.74 10.59 32.22
C LEU A 228 19.76 10.93 31.12
N TYR A 229 20.93 11.46 31.53
CA TYR A 229 22.06 11.73 30.63
C TYR A 229 23.35 11.20 31.25
N GLN A 230 24.17 10.58 30.41
CA GLN A 230 25.47 10.02 30.77
C GLN A 230 26.43 10.05 29.57
N PRO A 231 27.76 9.99 29.79
CA PRO A 231 28.71 9.79 28.69
C PRO A 231 28.34 8.55 27.87
N PHE A 232 28.47 8.64 26.54
CA PHE A 232 28.07 7.57 25.64
C PHE A 232 28.87 6.29 25.91
N CYS A 233 28.17 5.22 26.29
CA CYS A 233 28.73 3.91 26.59
C CYS A 233 28.23 2.80 25.64
N GLY A 234 27.47 3.18 24.61
CA GLY A 234 26.82 2.25 23.68
C GLY A 234 25.51 1.67 24.19
N TYR A 235 24.77 1.08 23.27
CA TYR A 235 23.51 0.38 23.54
C TYR A 235 23.72 -1.13 23.48
N GLN A 236 23.04 -1.85 24.37
CA GLN A 236 22.87 -3.29 24.27
C GLN A 236 21.61 -3.59 23.47
N TYR A 237 21.65 -4.67 22.70
CA TYR A 237 20.55 -5.04 21.82
C TYR A 237 20.16 -6.50 22.02
N GLU A 238 18.87 -6.77 21.92
CA GLU A 238 18.32 -8.11 21.79
C GLU A 238 17.70 -8.31 20.41
N LYS A 239 17.81 -9.51 19.85
CA LYS A 239 17.13 -9.85 18.58
C LYS A 239 15.63 -9.93 18.81
N THR A 240 14.84 -9.45 17.86
CA THR A 240 13.38 -9.52 17.94
C THR A 240 12.76 -9.69 16.57
N GLU A 241 11.54 -10.21 16.54
CA GLU A 241 10.69 -10.22 15.35
C GLU A 241 9.79 -8.99 15.39
N ILE A 242 9.54 -8.39 14.23
CA ILE A 242 8.72 -7.19 14.10
C ILE A 242 7.50 -7.55 13.28
N THR A 243 6.31 -7.38 13.87
CA THR A 243 5.05 -7.59 13.17
C THR A 243 4.52 -6.28 12.63
N PHE A 244 4.25 -6.28 11.33
CA PHE A 244 3.77 -5.14 10.58
C PHE A 244 2.33 -5.36 10.13
N ILE A 245 1.53 -4.30 10.22
CA ILE A 245 0.16 -4.25 9.68
C ILE A 245 0.04 -3.08 8.69
N PRO A 246 -0.90 -3.14 7.74
CA PRO A 246 -1.17 -2.00 6.86
C PRO A 246 -1.50 -0.73 7.64
N TYR A 247 -0.89 0.38 7.27
CA TYR A 247 -1.02 1.64 8.00
C TYR A 247 -2.48 2.08 8.19
N TYR A 248 -3.35 1.85 7.20
CA TYR A 248 -4.75 2.25 7.27
C TYR A 248 -5.56 1.47 8.32
N THR A 249 -5.10 0.29 8.78
CA THR A 249 -5.78 -0.53 9.80
C THR A 249 -5.34 -0.21 11.23
N TRP A 250 -4.30 0.62 11.41
CA TRP A 250 -3.84 1.15 12.70
C TRP A 250 -4.98 1.73 13.55
N CYS A 251 -4.88 1.67 14.88
CA CYS A 251 -5.80 2.30 15.84
C CYS A 251 -7.24 1.74 15.76
N ASN A 252 -7.38 0.48 15.37
CA ASN A 252 -8.63 -0.29 15.46
C ASN A 252 -8.59 -1.37 16.55
N ARG A 253 -7.49 -1.46 17.31
CA ARG A 253 -7.26 -2.47 18.37
C ARG A 253 -6.98 -1.83 19.74
N GLY A 254 -7.46 -0.61 19.93
CA GLY A 254 -7.17 0.22 21.10
C GLY A 254 -6.17 1.34 20.79
N VAL A 255 -5.91 2.16 21.80
CA VAL A 255 -4.91 3.23 21.73
C VAL A 255 -3.58 2.67 22.19
N GLY A 256 -2.55 2.81 21.35
CA GLY A 256 -1.18 2.41 21.64
C GLY A 256 -0.21 3.11 20.70
N GLU A 257 1.07 2.88 20.91
CA GLU A 257 2.13 3.42 20.04
C GLU A 257 2.02 2.92 18.59
N MET A 258 2.48 3.76 17.65
CA MET A 258 2.68 3.36 16.25
C MET A 258 3.82 4.09 15.58
N LYS A 259 4.54 3.38 14.70
CA LYS A 259 5.55 3.97 13.80
C LYS A 259 5.40 3.43 12.38
N VAL A 260 5.54 4.31 11.40
CA VAL A 260 5.71 3.93 9.98
C VAL A 260 7.19 3.78 9.64
N PHE A 261 8.01 4.75 10.04
CA PHE A 261 9.45 4.76 9.81
C PHE A 261 10.18 4.21 11.04
N LEU A 262 10.88 3.10 10.87
CA LEU A 262 11.70 2.48 11.90
C LEU A 262 13.18 2.80 11.68
N PRO A 263 13.95 3.13 12.73
CA PRO A 263 15.40 3.15 12.63
C PRO A 263 15.92 1.82 12.07
N ILE A 264 16.94 1.89 11.21
CA ILE A 264 17.56 0.68 10.66
C ILE A 264 18.63 0.16 11.62
N ALA A 265 18.68 -1.15 11.82
CA ALA A 265 19.81 -1.80 12.45
C ALA A 265 21.01 -1.64 11.52
N GLY A 266 22.06 -0.94 11.98
CA GLY A 266 23.28 -0.75 11.19
C GLY A 266 23.82 -2.08 10.69
N VAL A 267 24.17 -2.13 9.41
CA VAL A 267 24.86 -3.24 8.74
C VAL A 267 26.22 -3.48 9.39
#